data_AF-A0A840X312-F1
#
_entry.id   AF-A0A840X312-F1
#
_cell.length_a   1.000
_cell.length_b   1.000
_cell.length_c   1.000
_cell.angle_alpha   90.00
_cell.angle_beta   90.00
_cell.angle_gamma   90.00
#
_symmetry.space_group_name_H-M   'P 1'
#
loop_
_entity.id
_entity.type
_entity.pdbx_description
1 polymer ?
#
loop_
_entity_poly.entity_id
_entity_poly.type
_entity_poly.pdbx_seq_one_letter_code
_entity_poly.pdbx_strand_id
1 'polypeptide(L)'
;MTNETAQALGPLEFRTHGQGAATPLDRISVRDYVRTVDIGAFGKERGVTQRVRFNVVLEVVAHAAAENDDVDQVISYDTIVEAIHAALAVERLNLLETLAERIAAGCLADARALRVFIRVEKLDRIPGALGVEIMRQRRPADTPRLGPVPAPRPDAPGARPLVLFLAAGAMPDRDQLAAMVRPLVVVLPPLDPSLRDVTGEAARRISLLSMEQAAWRFAGADDRLVVAGSRTELDWALREGFVAVWAPSKIVLDAVDDPAPDGADPAALATWLARHLDGEYATALPAA
;
A
#
# COMPACT_ATOMS: atom_id res chain seq x y z
N MET A 1 -9.58 -30.92 12.24
CA MET A 1 -9.40 -29.59 11.61
C MET A 1 -9.34 -28.57 12.72
N THR A 2 -8.14 -28.08 13.05
CA THR A 2 -7.91 -27.09 14.09
C THR A 2 -8.43 -25.73 13.60
N ASN A 3 -9.25 -25.05 14.41
CA ASN A 3 -9.77 -23.72 14.09
C ASN A 3 -8.64 -22.69 14.27
N GLU A 4 -7.92 -22.38 13.18
CA GLU A 4 -6.75 -21.50 13.18
C GLU A 4 -7.06 -20.11 13.76
N THR A 5 -8.26 -19.57 13.52
CA THR A 5 -8.70 -18.29 14.07
C THR A 5 -8.83 -18.35 15.60
N ALA A 6 -9.39 -19.44 16.12
CA ALA A 6 -9.47 -19.67 17.56
C ALA A 6 -8.08 -19.83 18.21
N GLN A 7 -7.13 -20.46 17.51
CA GLN A 7 -5.75 -20.59 17.98
C GLN A 7 -4.98 -19.27 17.96
N ALA A 8 -5.20 -18.42 16.96
CA ALA A 8 -4.54 -17.11 16.87
C ALA A 8 -5.08 -16.14 17.93
N LEU A 9 -6.41 -16.09 18.11
CA LEU A 9 -7.07 -15.16 19.02
C LEU A 9 -7.13 -15.66 20.47
N GLY A 10 -6.96 -16.97 20.69
CA GLY A 10 -7.00 -17.59 22.01
C GLY A 10 -5.87 -17.18 22.97
N PRO A 11 -5.91 -17.68 24.22
CA PRO A 11 -4.87 -17.45 25.22
C PRO A 11 -3.49 -17.90 24.73
N LEU A 12 -2.42 -17.30 25.26
CA LEU A 12 -1.02 -17.55 24.84
C LEU A 12 -0.66 -19.05 24.79
N GLU A 13 -1.20 -19.83 25.72
CA GLU A 13 -0.99 -21.28 25.88
C GLU A 13 -1.62 -22.15 24.77
N PHE A 14 -2.59 -21.65 24.00
CA PHE A 14 -3.23 -22.38 22.91
C PHE A 14 -2.48 -22.26 21.56
N ARG A 15 -1.33 -21.56 21.54
CA ARG A 15 -0.52 -21.33 20.34
C ARG A 15 0.61 -22.35 20.22
N THR A 16 0.30 -23.61 19.97
CA THR A 16 1.32 -24.63 19.63
C THR A 16 1.14 -25.13 18.19
N HIS A 17 2.25 -25.05 17.45
CA HIS A 17 2.58 -25.56 16.11
C HIS A 17 1.42 -26.01 15.20
N GLY A 18 1.09 -25.17 14.22
CA GLY A 18 0.54 -25.66 12.96
C GLY A 18 1.57 -26.57 12.29
N GLN A 19 1.25 -27.86 12.18
CA GLN A 19 2.11 -28.87 11.54
C GLN A 19 2.19 -28.61 10.02
N GLY A 20 3.42 -28.50 9.51
CA GLY A 20 3.71 -28.59 8.07
C GLY A 20 4.70 -27.53 7.57
N ALA A 21 5.99 -27.81 7.68
CA ALA A 21 7.11 -27.23 6.90
C ALA A 21 6.97 -25.76 6.43
N ALA A 22 7.19 -24.80 7.33
CA ALA A 22 7.60 -23.43 7.03
C ALA A 22 8.17 -22.80 8.31
N THR A 23 9.16 -21.92 8.18
CA THR A 23 9.71 -21.13 9.29
C THR A 23 8.57 -20.50 10.11
N PRO A 24 8.58 -20.59 11.46
CA PRO A 24 7.54 -19.99 12.28
C PRO A 24 7.47 -18.48 12.03
N LEU A 25 6.27 -17.96 11.79
CA LEU A 25 6.02 -16.53 11.62
C LEU A 25 5.92 -15.83 12.98
N ASP A 26 6.39 -14.58 13.03
CA ASP A 26 6.23 -13.74 14.20
C ASP A 26 4.81 -13.15 14.26
N ARG A 27 4.35 -12.82 15.48
CA ARG A 27 3.00 -12.32 15.72
C ARG A 27 3.02 -11.03 16.50
N ILE A 28 2.36 -10.01 15.94
CA ILE A 28 2.05 -8.75 16.62
C ILE A 28 0.56 -8.75 16.93
N SER A 29 0.15 -8.30 18.11
CA SER A 29 -1.27 -8.30 18.47
C SER A 29 -1.71 -7.09 19.26
N VAL A 30 -2.88 -6.57 18.90
CA VAL A 30 -3.64 -5.59 19.68
C VAL A 30 -4.87 -6.31 20.24
N ARG A 31 -5.04 -6.27 21.56
CA ARG A 31 -6.09 -7.00 22.28
C ARG A 31 -6.95 -6.07 23.10
N ASP A 32 -8.22 -6.42 23.23
CA ASP A 32 -9.23 -5.71 24.01
C ASP A 32 -9.27 -4.20 23.73
N TYR A 33 -8.99 -3.81 22.48
CA TYR A 33 -8.99 -2.41 22.09
C TYR A 33 -10.43 -1.95 21.85
N VAL A 34 -10.92 -1.04 22.70
CA VAL A 34 -12.34 -0.61 22.68
C VAL A 34 -12.46 0.80 22.12
N ARG A 35 -13.36 0.99 21.15
CA ARG A 35 -13.76 2.30 20.63
C ARG A 35 -15.27 2.45 20.60
N THR A 36 -15.70 3.70 20.74
CA THR A 36 -17.11 4.11 20.63
C THR A 36 -17.39 4.42 19.17
N VAL A 37 -18.29 3.66 18.54
CA VAL A 37 -18.54 3.70 17.09
C VAL A 37 -20.03 3.72 16.80
N ASP A 38 -20.48 4.56 15.86
CA ASP A 38 -21.83 4.45 15.28
C ASP A 38 -21.81 3.40 14.15
N ILE A 39 -22.31 2.20 14.45
CA ILE A 39 -22.33 1.07 13.52
C ILE A 39 -23.55 0.18 13.72
N GLY A 40 -24.24 -0.13 12.63
CA GLY A 40 -25.40 -1.03 12.68
C GLY A 40 -26.37 -0.88 11.51
N ALA A 41 -27.07 -1.97 11.20
CA ALA A 41 -27.99 -2.07 10.07
C ALA A 41 -29.44 -1.73 10.44
N PHE A 42 -29.81 -1.79 11.72
CA PHE A 42 -31.17 -1.49 12.15
C PHE A 42 -31.42 0.01 12.24
N GLY A 43 -32.62 0.48 11.86
CA GLY A 43 -32.97 1.91 11.94
C GLY A 43 -32.81 2.52 13.34
N LYS A 44 -33.00 1.72 14.40
CA LYS A 44 -32.80 2.13 15.80
C LYS A 44 -31.32 2.28 16.21
N GLU A 45 -30.38 1.85 15.37
CA GLU A 45 -28.92 1.99 15.60
C GLU A 45 -28.36 3.29 15.04
N ARG A 46 -29.10 3.99 14.18
CA ARG A 46 -28.60 5.21 13.54
C ARG A 46 -28.49 6.34 14.56
N GLY A 47 -27.31 6.96 14.64
CA GLY A 47 -27.05 8.05 15.58
C GLY A 47 -26.81 7.60 17.02
N VAL A 48 -26.72 6.29 17.27
CA VAL A 48 -26.41 5.74 18.60
C VAL A 48 -25.06 5.06 18.56
N THR A 49 -24.09 5.64 19.26
CA THR A 49 -22.76 5.05 19.38
C THR A 49 -22.76 3.86 20.33
N GLN A 50 -22.02 2.82 19.99
CA GLN A 50 -21.89 1.58 20.77
C GLN A 50 -20.40 1.29 20.98
N ARG A 51 -20.05 0.64 22.09
CA ARG A 51 -18.68 0.16 22.33
C ARG A 51 -18.43 -1.07 21.47
N VAL A 52 -17.41 -0.96 20.64
CA VAL A 52 -16.89 -2.02 19.78
C VAL A 52 -15.50 -2.38 20.24
N ARG A 53 -15.27 -3.67 20.46
CA ARG A 53 -13.98 -4.24 20.83
C ARG A 53 -13.31 -4.89 19.62
N PHE A 54 -12.03 -4.61 19.46
CA PHE A 54 -11.17 -5.13 18.42
C PHE A 54 -10.09 -6.01 19.05
N ASN A 55 -9.96 -7.23 18.53
CA ASN A 55 -8.84 -8.12 18.78
C ASN A 55 -8.22 -8.47 17.43
N VAL A 56 -6.97 -8.06 17.22
CA VAL A 56 -6.27 -8.24 15.94
C VAL A 56 -4.93 -8.90 16.20
N VAL A 57 -4.64 -9.96 15.44
CA VAL A 57 -3.34 -10.63 15.41
C VAL A 57 -2.84 -10.58 13.98
N LEU A 58 -1.64 -10.02 13.80
CA LEU A 58 -0.94 -9.94 12.54
C LEU A 58 0.21 -10.95 12.58
N GLU A 59 0.21 -11.91 11.66
CA GLU A 59 1.37 -12.75 11.37
C GLU A 59 2.22 -12.06 10.32
N VAL A 60 3.48 -11.83 10.68
CA VAL A 60 4.47 -11.14 9.87
C VAL A 60 5.60 -12.08 9.52
N VAL A 61 6.33 -11.77 8.45
CA VAL A 61 7.55 -12.50 8.10
C VAL A 61 8.50 -12.46 9.30
N ALA A 62 9.01 -13.63 9.70
CA ALA A 62 10.04 -13.74 10.74
C ALA A 62 11.24 -12.85 10.40
N HIS A 63 11.61 -11.95 11.31
CA HIS A 63 12.72 -11.00 11.11
C HIS A 63 13.92 -11.33 12.01
N ALA A 64 15.13 -11.15 11.49
CA ALA A 64 16.37 -11.13 12.28
C ALA A 64 16.57 -9.79 13.03
N ALA A 65 15.56 -8.90 13.03
CA ALA A 65 15.64 -7.54 13.59
C ALA A 65 15.94 -7.49 15.09
N ALA A 66 15.73 -8.59 15.82
CA ALA A 66 16.15 -8.71 17.23
C ALA A 66 17.68 -8.59 17.41
N GLU A 67 18.48 -8.72 16.35
CA GLU A 67 19.94 -8.63 16.42
C GLU A 67 20.45 -7.18 16.53
N ASN A 68 19.67 -6.17 16.07
CA ASN A 68 20.14 -4.78 15.97
C ASN A 68 19.22 -3.71 16.60
N ASP A 69 18.11 -4.08 17.24
CA ASP A 69 17.15 -3.17 17.92
C ASP A 69 16.70 -1.97 17.05
N ASP A 70 16.56 -2.20 15.75
CA ASP A 70 16.14 -1.20 14.77
C ASP A 70 14.62 -1.23 14.58
N VAL A 71 13.94 -0.21 15.10
CA VAL A 71 12.47 -0.09 15.06
C VAL A 71 11.92 0.00 13.64
N ASP A 72 12.70 0.52 12.68
CA ASP A 72 12.25 0.74 11.29
C ASP A 72 12.16 -0.59 10.51
N GLN A 73 12.84 -1.64 11.00
CA GLN A 73 12.82 -2.97 10.40
C GLN A 73 11.64 -3.82 10.85
N VAL A 74 10.84 -3.37 11.82
CA VAL A 74 9.74 -4.14 12.41
C VAL A 74 8.38 -3.49 12.07
N ILE A 75 7.35 -4.31 11.82
CA ILE A 75 5.98 -3.78 11.78
C ILE A 75 5.58 -3.36 13.20
N SER A 76 5.22 -2.09 13.40
CA SER A 76 4.69 -1.62 14.68
C SER A 76 3.25 -2.10 14.88
N TYR A 77 2.83 -2.27 16.14
CA TYR A 77 1.41 -2.42 16.48
C TYR A 77 0.58 -1.20 16.06
N ASP A 78 1.21 -0.04 15.83
CA ASP A 78 0.55 1.16 15.31
C ASP A 78 -0.08 0.90 13.93
N THR A 79 0.51 0.02 13.10
CA THR A 79 -0.10 -0.41 11.83
C THR A 79 -1.51 -0.96 12.04
N ILE A 80 -1.73 -1.70 13.12
CA ILE A 80 -3.04 -2.27 13.45
C ILE A 80 -3.98 -1.16 13.94
N VAL A 81 -3.49 -0.26 14.79
CA VAL A 81 -4.29 0.84 15.34
C VAL A 81 -4.73 1.82 14.25
N GLU A 82 -3.82 2.18 13.35
CA GLU A 82 -4.06 3.04 12.20
C GLU A 82 -5.04 2.40 11.21
N ALA A 83 -4.90 1.09 10.94
CA ALA A 83 -5.86 0.38 10.09
C ALA A 83 -7.28 0.41 10.68
N ILE A 84 -7.41 0.31 12.01
CA ILE A 84 -8.71 0.46 12.70
C ILE A 84 -9.23 1.90 12.58
N HIS A 85 -8.39 2.90 12.82
CA HIS A 85 -8.78 4.31 12.72
C HIS A 85 -9.21 4.68 11.31
N ALA A 86 -8.42 4.32 10.31
CA ALA A 86 -8.72 4.56 8.90
C ALA A 86 -10.05 3.90 8.51
N ALA A 87 -10.27 2.63 8.88
CA ALA A 87 -11.51 1.93 8.57
C ALA A 87 -12.76 2.58 9.19
N LEU A 88 -12.62 3.18 10.37
CA LEU A 88 -13.70 3.90 11.06
C LEU A 88 -13.92 5.33 10.52
N ALA A 89 -12.89 5.95 9.93
CA ALA A 89 -12.93 7.34 9.49
C ALA A 89 -13.60 7.57 8.12
N VAL A 90 -13.68 6.53 7.26
CA VAL A 90 -14.19 6.68 5.88
C VAL A 90 -15.66 7.07 5.85
N GLU A 91 -16.51 6.23 6.42
CA GLU A 91 -17.96 6.43 6.44
C GLU A 91 -18.60 5.54 7.51
N ARG A 92 -19.82 5.90 7.90
CA ARG A 92 -20.60 5.09 8.83
C ARG A 92 -20.96 3.74 8.21
N LEU A 93 -20.51 2.66 8.82
CA LEU A 93 -20.78 1.30 8.35
C LEU A 93 -22.07 0.71 8.94
N ASN A 94 -22.71 -0.17 8.18
CA ASN A 94 -23.88 -0.92 8.64
C ASN A 94 -23.51 -2.28 9.24
N LEU A 95 -22.42 -2.89 8.77
CA LEU A 95 -22.05 -4.29 9.03
C LEU A 95 -20.68 -4.38 9.68
N LEU A 96 -20.54 -5.27 10.68
CA LEU A 96 -19.25 -5.56 11.32
C LEU A 96 -18.31 -6.29 10.36
N GLU A 97 -18.87 -7.08 9.45
CA GLU A 97 -18.21 -7.81 8.39
C GLU A 97 -17.43 -6.86 7.48
N THR A 98 -18.08 -5.78 7.02
CA THR A 98 -17.44 -4.75 6.18
C THR A 98 -16.32 -4.02 6.92
N LEU A 99 -16.53 -3.74 8.21
CA LEU A 99 -15.51 -3.11 9.05
C LEU A 99 -14.29 -4.04 9.20
N ALA A 100 -14.51 -5.31 9.52
CA ALA A 100 -13.44 -6.30 9.65
C ALA A 100 -12.65 -6.45 8.35
N GLU A 101 -13.32 -6.50 7.19
CA GLU A 101 -12.66 -6.58 5.88
C GLU A 101 -11.80 -5.35 5.58
N ARG A 102 -12.28 -4.13 5.89
CA ARG A 102 -11.49 -2.91 5.70
C ARG A 102 -10.25 -2.88 6.58
N ILE A 103 -10.39 -3.30 7.84
CA ILE A 103 -9.24 -3.42 8.75
C ILE A 103 -8.26 -4.46 8.22
N ALA A 104 -8.74 -5.61 7.74
CA ALA A 104 -7.88 -6.64 7.16
C ALA A 104 -7.11 -6.12 5.94
N ALA A 105 -7.78 -5.40 5.04
CA ALA A 105 -7.13 -4.78 3.89
C ALA A 105 -6.06 -3.76 4.30
N GLY A 106 -6.34 -2.92 5.31
CA GLY A 106 -5.37 -1.96 5.86
C GLY A 106 -4.15 -2.64 6.49
N CYS A 107 -4.37 -3.65 7.34
CA CYS A 107 -3.28 -4.41 7.96
C CYS A 107 -2.42 -5.15 6.94
N LEU A 108 -3.04 -5.69 5.89
CA LEU A 108 -2.34 -6.42 4.82
C LEU A 108 -1.76 -5.50 3.75
N ALA A 109 -1.91 -4.17 3.85
CA ALA A 109 -1.29 -3.24 2.91
C ALA A 109 0.25 -3.29 3.00
N ASP A 110 0.81 -3.50 4.19
CA ASP A 110 2.25 -3.74 4.38
C ASP A 110 2.62 -5.13 3.85
N ALA A 111 3.62 -5.20 2.98
CA ALA A 111 4.06 -6.44 2.34
C ALA A 111 4.66 -7.46 3.33
N ARG A 112 5.13 -7.01 4.48
CA ARG A 112 5.66 -7.87 5.56
C ARG A 112 4.53 -8.56 6.35
N ALA A 113 3.29 -8.11 6.22
CA ALA A 113 2.11 -8.74 6.81
C ALA A 113 1.57 -9.86 5.90
N LEU A 114 1.56 -11.08 6.42
CA LEU A 114 1.21 -12.27 5.64
C LEU A 114 -0.23 -12.72 5.91
N ARG A 115 -0.63 -12.72 7.18
CA ARG A 115 -1.96 -13.14 7.62
C ARG A 115 -2.44 -12.22 8.72
N VAL A 116 -3.73 -11.95 8.73
CA VAL A 116 -4.38 -11.19 9.79
C VAL A 116 -5.61 -11.94 10.28
N PHE A 117 -5.73 -12.02 11.60
CA PHE A 117 -6.88 -12.57 12.30
C PHE A 117 -7.55 -11.43 13.05
N ILE A 118 -8.84 -11.23 12.81
CA ILE A 118 -9.59 -10.11 13.36
C ILE A 118 -10.85 -10.65 14.01
N ARG A 119 -11.09 -10.23 15.25
CA ARG A 119 -12.38 -10.35 15.94
C ARG A 119 -12.89 -8.94 16.26
N VAL A 120 -14.10 -8.65 15.80
CA VAL A 120 -14.80 -7.38 16.06
C VAL A 120 -16.09 -7.68 16.79
N GLU A 121 -16.28 -7.10 17.97
CA GLU A 121 -17.42 -7.41 18.84
C GLU A 121 -18.16 -6.14 19.31
N LYS A 122 -19.48 -6.16 19.28
CA LYS A 122 -20.35 -5.20 19.98
C LYS A 122 -20.55 -5.66 21.42
N LEU A 123 -20.29 -4.76 22.38
CA LEU A 123 -20.37 -5.06 23.82
C LEU A 123 -21.72 -4.68 24.45
N ASP A 124 -22.52 -3.86 23.79
CA ASP A 124 -23.69 -3.22 24.42
C ASP A 124 -25.03 -3.82 23.95
N ARG A 125 -25.00 -4.87 23.11
CA ARG A 125 -26.19 -5.44 22.46
C ARG A 125 -26.91 -6.53 23.27
N ILE A 126 -26.14 -7.35 23.97
CA ILE A 126 -26.61 -8.48 24.76
C ILE A 126 -25.74 -8.60 26.02
N PRO A 127 -26.16 -9.34 27.06
CA PRO A 127 -25.26 -9.77 28.12
C PRO A 127 -24.11 -10.60 27.50
N GLY A 128 -22.90 -10.05 27.50
CA GLY A 128 -21.74 -10.64 26.82
C GLY A 128 -21.30 -9.81 25.61
N ALA A 129 -20.79 -10.50 24.59
CA ALA A 129 -20.32 -9.88 23.36
C ALA A 129 -20.85 -10.66 22.15
N LEU A 130 -21.18 -9.94 21.08
CA LEU A 130 -21.52 -10.54 19.77
C LEU A 130 -20.63 -9.91 18.72
N GLY A 131 -20.21 -10.69 17.72
CA GLY A 131 -19.23 -10.20 16.78
C GLY A 131 -18.99 -11.12 15.60
N VAL A 132 -18.01 -10.72 14.81
CA VAL A 132 -17.52 -11.47 13.64
C VAL A 132 -16.05 -11.76 13.83
N GLU A 133 -15.63 -12.91 13.30
CA GLU A 133 -14.22 -13.31 13.24
C GLU A 133 -13.86 -13.62 11.79
N ILE A 134 -12.76 -13.04 11.33
CA ILE A 134 -12.24 -13.31 9.99
C ILE A 134 -10.74 -13.61 10.06
N MET A 135 -10.30 -14.43 9.11
CA MET A 135 -8.89 -14.60 8.78
C MET A 135 -8.72 -14.21 7.31
N ARG A 136 -7.77 -13.32 7.04
CA ARG A 136 -7.37 -12.97 5.68
C ARG A 136 -5.89 -13.24 5.53
N GLN A 137 -5.54 -13.78 4.39
CA GLN A 137 -4.17 -14.11 4.03
C GLN A 137 -3.87 -13.46 2.69
N ARG A 138 -2.67 -12.90 2.57
CA ARG A 138 -2.13 -12.43 1.30
C ARG A 138 -2.05 -13.60 0.31
N ARG A 139 -2.57 -13.43 -0.91
CA ARG A 139 -2.57 -14.52 -1.91
C ARG A 139 -1.11 -14.87 -2.28
N PRO A 140 -0.78 -16.14 -2.59
CA PRO A 140 0.58 -16.56 -2.91
C PRO A 140 1.24 -15.81 -4.08
N ALA A 141 0.44 -15.26 -4.99
CA ALA A 141 0.91 -14.40 -6.09
C ALA A 141 1.34 -12.99 -5.61
N ASP A 142 0.79 -12.53 -4.49
CA ASP A 142 1.08 -11.23 -3.86
C ASP A 142 2.05 -11.36 -2.67
N THR A 143 2.52 -12.58 -2.39
CA THR A 143 3.47 -12.86 -1.30
C THR A 143 4.87 -12.62 -1.84
N PRO A 144 5.64 -11.65 -1.31
CA PRO A 144 7.05 -11.56 -1.64
C PRO A 144 7.67 -12.92 -1.28
N ARG A 145 8.13 -13.65 -2.29
CA ARG A 145 9.00 -14.79 -2.04
C ARG A 145 10.31 -14.21 -1.55
N LEU A 146 10.44 -14.06 -0.23
CA LEU A 146 11.73 -13.86 0.42
C LEU A 146 12.51 -15.17 0.24
N GLY A 147 13.10 -15.31 -0.94
CA GLY A 147 14.30 -16.12 -1.11
C GLY A 147 15.46 -15.48 -0.33
N PRO A 148 16.63 -16.12 -0.30
CA PRO A 148 17.82 -15.46 0.23
C PRO A 148 17.92 -14.06 -0.40
N VAL A 149 17.96 -13.04 0.47
CA VAL A 149 18.18 -11.65 0.09
C VAL A 149 19.31 -11.66 -0.93
N PRO A 150 19.07 -11.25 -2.20
CA PRO A 150 20.18 -10.92 -3.07
C PRO A 150 20.97 -9.89 -2.28
N ALA A 151 22.24 -10.18 -2.01
CA ALA A 151 23.11 -9.25 -1.31
C ALA A 151 22.82 -7.84 -1.86
N PRO A 152 22.61 -6.81 -1.00
CA PRO A 152 22.37 -5.46 -1.47
C PRO A 152 23.36 -5.21 -2.59
N ARG A 153 22.85 -5.03 -3.82
CA ARG A 153 23.73 -4.59 -4.90
C ARG A 153 24.27 -3.27 -4.39
N PRO A 154 25.59 -3.08 -4.41
CA PRO A 154 26.19 -1.92 -3.81
C PRO A 154 25.42 -0.71 -4.30
N ASP A 155 24.75 -0.04 -3.35
CA ASP A 155 24.31 1.32 -3.58
C ASP A 155 25.49 2.03 -4.24
N ALA A 156 25.22 2.79 -5.28
CA ALA A 156 25.99 4.01 -5.46
C ALA A 156 25.30 5.02 -4.54
N PRO A 157 25.67 5.13 -3.24
CA PRO A 157 25.08 6.12 -2.37
C PRO A 157 25.26 7.49 -3.03
N GLY A 158 24.15 8.16 -3.33
CA GLY A 158 24.12 9.46 -4.01
C GLY A 158 23.74 9.46 -5.50
N ALA A 159 23.38 8.32 -6.11
CA ALA A 159 22.87 8.33 -7.48
C ALA A 159 21.48 8.98 -7.56
N ARG A 160 21.40 10.15 -8.20
CA ARG A 160 20.15 10.91 -8.38
C ARG A 160 19.14 10.07 -9.18
N PRO A 161 17.84 10.04 -8.81
CA PRO A 161 16.85 9.27 -9.56
C PRO A 161 16.74 9.81 -10.99
N LEU A 162 16.60 8.90 -11.95
CA LEU A 162 16.26 9.26 -13.33
C LEU A 162 14.75 9.27 -13.47
N VAL A 163 14.17 10.40 -13.86
CA VAL A 163 12.79 10.52 -14.30
C VAL A 163 12.76 10.41 -15.81
N LEU A 164 12.32 9.25 -16.30
CA LEU A 164 12.22 8.92 -17.71
C LEU A 164 10.80 9.17 -18.21
N PHE A 165 10.62 10.15 -19.09
CA PHE A 165 9.36 10.32 -19.82
C PHE A 165 9.34 9.43 -21.07
N LEU A 166 8.34 8.54 -21.13
CA LEU A 166 8.12 7.66 -22.29
C LEU A 166 7.03 8.25 -23.17
N ALA A 167 7.39 8.73 -24.36
CA ALA A 167 6.43 9.29 -25.31
C ALA A 167 5.33 8.30 -25.72
N ALA A 168 4.18 8.81 -26.17
CA ALA A 168 3.07 7.97 -26.59
C ALA A 168 3.49 7.01 -27.73
N GLY A 169 3.17 5.73 -27.58
CA GLY A 169 3.57 4.69 -28.53
C GLY A 169 5.00 4.17 -28.36
N ALA A 170 5.82 4.76 -27.46
CA ALA A 170 7.08 4.16 -27.08
C ALA A 170 6.82 2.82 -26.35
N MET A 171 7.47 1.76 -26.82
CA MET A 171 7.48 0.46 -26.17
C MET A 171 8.92 0.16 -25.74
N PRO A 172 9.38 0.76 -24.62
CA PRO A 172 10.71 0.46 -24.12
C PRO A 172 10.81 -1.02 -23.77
N ASP A 173 12.00 -1.57 -23.98
CA ASP A 173 12.32 -2.90 -23.50
C ASP A 173 12.26 -2.90 -21.98
N ARG A 174 11.31 -3.64 -21.42
CA ARG A 174 11.12 -3.72 -19.96
C ARG A 174 12.32 -4.35 -19.27
N ASP A 175 13.06 -5.22 -19.97
CA ASP A 175 14.30 -5.78 -19.43
C ASP A 175 15.39 -4.71 -19.32
N GLN A 176 15.44 -3.73 -20.22
CA GLN A 176 16.36 -2.59 -20.10
C GLN A 176 15.96 -1.63 -18.97
N LEU A 177 14.65 -1.41 -18.78
CA LEU A 177 14.16 -0.62 -17.65
C LEU A 177 14.52 -1.29 -16.32
N ALA A 178 14.27 -2.59 -16.20
CA ALA A 178 14.57 -3.37 -15.01
C ALA A 178 16.07 -3.63 -14.78
N ALA A 179 16.89 -3.58 -15.82
CA ALA A 179 18.34 -3.70 -15.72
C ALA A 179 19.03 -2.39 -15.32
N MET A 180 18.29 -1.28 -15.22
CA MET A 180 18.85 0.02 -14.85
C MET A 180 19.45 -0.02 -13.44
N VAL A 181 20.71 0.38 -13.33
CA VAL A 181 21.47 0.34 -12.06
C VAL A 181 21.18 1.55 -11.17
N ARG A 182 20.61 2.61 -11.74
CA ARG A 182 20.22 3.83 -11.01
C ARG A 182 18.72 3.84 -10.70
N PRO A 183 18.26 4.50 -9.62
CA PRO A 183 16.85 4.62 -9.32
C PRO A 183 16.08 5.25 -10.49
N LEU A 184 14.95 4.65 -10.87
CA LEU A 184 14.22 5.01 -12.09
C LEU A 184 12.74 5.25 -11.79
N VAL A 185 12.26 6.44 -12.17
CA VAL A 185 10.83 6.79 -12.21
C VAL A 185 10.41 6.94 -13.67
N VAL A 186 9.41 6.20 -14.09
CA VAL A 186 8.81 6.26 -15.42
C VAL A 186 7.58 7.17 -15.37
N VAL A 187 7.52 8.13 -16.29
CA VAL A 187 6.38 9.02 -16.49
C VAL A 187 5.77 8.74 -17.86
N LEU A 188 4.45 8.59 -17.90
CA LEU A 188 3.70 8.24 -19.10
C LEU A 188 2.73 9.36 -19.48
N PRO A 189 2.47 9.58 -20.78
CA PRO A 189 1.45 10.49 -21.24
C PRO A 189 0.04 9.96 -20.92
N PRO A 190 -1.00 10.82 -21.02
CA PRO A 190 -2.39 10.41 -20.97
C PRO A 190 -2.68 9.22 -21.89
N LEU A 191 -3.38 8.21 -21.38
CA LEU A 191 -3.78 7.03 -22.15
C LEU A 191 -4.67 7.41 -23.34
N ASP A 192 -5.60 8.33 -23.11
CA ASP A 192 -6.45 8.93 -24.15
C ASP A 192 -6.19 10.45 -24.22
N PRO A 193 -5.36 10.91 -25.17
CA PRO A 193 -5.07 12.33 -25.35
C PRO A 193 -6.19 13.09 -26.07
N SER A 194 -7.25 12.42 -26.53
CA SER A 194 -8.37 13.04 -27.27
C SER A 194 -9.42 13.69 -26.35
N LEU A 195 -9.40 13.40 -25.05
CA LEU A 195 -10.31 13.93 -24.02
C LEU A 195 -10.02 15.41 -23.63
N ARG A 196 -9.65 16.25 -24.61
CA ARG A 196 -9.25 17.67 -24.44
C ARG A 196 -10.37 18.67 -24.77
N ASP A 197 -11.59 18.21 -24.97
CA ASP A 197 -12.78 19.04 -25.22
C ASP A 197 -13.27 19.80 -23.99
N VAL A 198 -12.83 19.37 -22.81
CA VAL A 198 -13.05 20.05 -21.52
C VAL A 198 -11.95 21.08 -21.28
N THR A 199 -12.26 22.20 -20.61
CA THR A 199 -11.30 23.25 -20.25
C THR A 199 -11.21 23.47 -18.74
N GLY A 200 -10.16 24.15 -18.28
CA GLY A 200 -9.96 24.51 -16.87
C GLY A 200 -9.63 23.32 -15.96
N GLU A 201 -10.00 23.42 -14.68
CA GLU A 201 -9.66 22.44 -13.64
C GLU A 201 -10.19 21.02 -13.94
N ALA A 202 -11.34 20.91 -14.61
CA ALA A 202 -11.87 19.63 -15.03
C ALA A 202 -10.97 18.94 -16.08
N ALA A 203 -10.47 19.71 -17.06
CA ALA A 203 -9.54 19.20 -18.07
C ALA A 203 -8.22 18.73 -17.44
N ARG A 204 -7.72 19.50 -16.46
CA ARG A 204 -6.52 19.17 -15.70
C ARG A 204 -6.69 17.84 -14.96
N ARG A 205 -7.78 17.65 -14.22
CA ARG A 205 -8.07 16.39 -13.50
C ARG A 205 -8.25 15.19 -14.43
N ILE A 206 -8.97 15.37 -15.54
CA ILE A 206 -9.15 14.31 -16.55
C ILE A 206 -7.80 13.89 -17.12
N SER A 207 -6.91 14.84 -17.42
CA SER A 207 -5.57 14.56 -17.94
C SER A 207 -4.72 13.76 -16.95
N LEU A 208 -4.73 14.14 -15.67
CA LEU A 208 -4.00 13.43 -14.60
C LEU A 208 -4.52 12.00 -14.41
N LEU A 209 -5.85 11.82 -14.35
CA LEU A 209 -6.47 10.49 -14.25
C LEU A 209 -6.14 9.62 -15.48
N SER A 210 -6.08 10.22 -16.67
CA SER A 210 -5.70 9.52 -17.91
C SER A 210 -4.24 9.07 -17.88
N MET A 211 -3.33 9.83 -17.26
CA MET A 211 -1.94 9.41 -17.02
C MET A 211 -1.87 8.27 -15.99
N GLU A 212 -2.68 8.29 -14.93
CA GLU A 212 -2.74 7.19 -13.96
C GLU A 212 -3.23 5.89 -14.60
N GLN A 213 -4.23 5.96 -15.47
CA GLN A 213 -4.67 4.79 -16.24
C GLN A 213 -3.53 4.23 -17.10
N ALA A 214 -2.72 5.11 -17.73
CA ALA A 214 -1.54 4.68 -18.47
C ALA A 214 -0.51 4.00 -17.57
N ALA A 215 -0.26 4.54 -16.37
CA ALA A 215 0.63 3.96 -15.37
C ALA A 215 0.20 2.54 -14.95
N TRP A 216 -1.07 2.36 -14.58
CA TRP A 216 -1.62 1.06 -14.20
C TRP A 216 -1.59 0.05 -15.36
N ARG A 217 -1.91 0.50 -16.58
CA ARG A 217 -1.84 -0.35 -17.77
C ARG A 217 -0.40 -0.78 -18.09
N PHE A 218 0.57 0.11 -17.91
CA PHE A 218 1.97 -0.15 -18.20
C PHE A 218 2.62 -1.10 -17.18
N ALA A 219 2.38 -0.84 -15.89
CA ALA A 219 2.93 -1.63 -14.78
C ALA A 219 2.25 -3.00 -14.64
N GLY A 220 0.94 -3.10 -14.91
CA GLY A 220 0.19 -4.36 -14.77
C GLY A 220 0.62 -5.52 -15.69
N ALA A 221 1.65 -5.31 -16.53
CA ALA A 221 2.22 -6.30 -17.41
C ALA A 221 3.59 -6.85 -16.93
N ASP A 222 4.18 -6.31 -15.85
CA ASP A 222 5.50 -6.70 -15.36
C ASP A 222 5.65 -6.40 -13.86
N ASP A 223 5.86 -7.45 -13.05
CA ASP A 223 5.91 -7.36 -11.58
C ASP A 223 7.12 -6.57 -11.04
N ARG A 224 8.09 -6.21 -11.89
CA ARG A 224 9.25 -5.37 -11.52
C ARG A 224 8.91 -3.87 -11.50
N LEU A 225 7.73 -3.51 -12.01
CA LEU A 225 7.25 -2.13 -12.12
C LEU A 225 6.17 -1.89 -11.07
N VAL A 226 6.30 -0.83 -10.30
CA VAL A 226 5.36 -0.49 -9.22
C VAL A 226 4.74 0.87 -9.46
N VAL A 227 3.41 0.97 -9.40
CA VAL A 227 2.73 2.27 -9.50
C VAL A 227 2.87 3.01 -8.18
N ALA A 228 3.30 4.26 -8.23
CA ALA A 228 3.49 5.11 -7.05
C ALA A 228 2.78 6.46 -7.25
N GLY A 229 1.84 6.76 -6.36
CA GLY A 229 1.03 7.98 -6.37
C GLY A 229 1.45 9.01 -5.32
N SER A 230 2.23 8.64 -4.32
CA SER A 230 2.72 9.52 -3.26
C SER A 230 4.24 9.61 -3.22
N ARG A 231 4.78 10.67 -2.56
CA ARG A 231 6.23 10.83 -2.40
C ARG A 231 6.84 9.67 -1.62
N THR A 232 6.19 9.24 -0.53
CA THR A 232 6.61 8.10 0.27
C THR A 232 6.65 6.80 -0.55
N GLU A 233 5.69 6.58 -1.45
CA GLU A 233 5.69 5.42 -2.35
C GLU A 233 6.82 5.48 -3.40
N LEU A 234 7.09 6.67 -3.96
CA LEU A 234 8.22 6.87 -4.87
C LEU A 234 9.55 6.59 -4.15
N ASP A 235 9.75 7.18 -2.98
CA ASP A 235 10.99 7.02 -2.21
C ASP A 235 11.19 5.55 -1.78
N TRP A 236 10.11 4.85 -1.41
CA TRP A 236 10.14 3.42 -1.14
C TRP A 236 10.52 2.62 -2.38
N ALA A 237 9.85 2.83 -3.52
CA ALA A 237 10.11 2.09 -4.76
C ALA A 237 11.57 2.24 -5.21
N LEU A 238 12.10 3.46 -5.15
CA LEU A 238 13.47 3.78 -5.53
C LEU A 238 14.49 3.13 -4.60
N ARG A 239 14.23 3.13 -3.29
CA ARG A 239 15.11 2.50 -2.28
C ARG A 239 15.14 0.98 -2.39
N GLU A 240 13.99 0.35 -2.67
CA GLU A 240 13.90 -1.11 -2.83
C GLU A 240 14.35 -1.58 -4.22
N GLY A 241 14.75 -0.66 -5.11
CA GLY A 241 15.27 -0.97 -6.44
C GLY A 241 14.19 -1.35 -7.47
N PHE A 242 12.93 -1.01 -7.21
CA PHE A 242 11.86 -1.14 -8.20
C PHE A 242 11.91 -0.02 -9.24
N VAL A 243 11.36 -0.29 -10.42
CA VAL A 243 11.06 0.76 -11.40
C VAL A 243 9.73 1.39 -10.99
N ALA A 244 9.76 2.62 -10.48
CA ALA A 244 8.54 3.32 -10.12
C ALA A 244 7.83 3.84 -11.38
N VAL A 245 6.53 3.65 -11.49
CA VAL A 245 5.69 4.22 -12.55
C VAL A 245 4.76 5.25 -11.91
N TRP A 246 4.91 6.51 -12.28
CA TRP A 246 4.29 7.60 -11.54
C TRP A 246 2.79 7.75 -11.83
N ALA A 247 1.98 7.77 -10.76
CA ALA A 247 0.57 8.16 -10.77
C ALA A 247 0.43 9.61 -10.26
N PRO A 248 0.21 10.60 -11.15
CA PRO A 248 0.53 11.99 -10.81
C PRO A 248 -0.50 12.74 -9.95
N SER A 249 -1.76 12.29 -9.85
CA SER A 249 -2.84 13.19 -9.36
C SER A 249 -2.57 13.70 -7.96
N LYS A 250 -2.18 12.84 -7.02
CA LYS A 250 -1.99 13.23 -5.63
C LYS A 250 -0.86 14.25 -5.49
N ILE A 251 0.35 13.95 -6.00
CA ILE A 251 1.50 14.85 -5.89
C ILE A 251 1.25 16.18 -6.61
N VAL A 252 0.62 16.16 -7.79
CA VAL A 252 0.34 17.37 -8.57
C VAL A 252 -0.75 18.25 -7.93
N LEU A 253 -1.80 17.64 -7.37
CA LEU A 253 -2.90 18.38 -6.75
C LEU A 253 -2.55 18.90 -5.35
N ASP A 254 -1.67 18.19 -4.62
CA ASP A 254 -1.20 18.59 -3.30
C ASP A 254 -0.06 19.64 -3.37
N ALA A 255 0.51 19.90 -4.56
CA ALA A 255 1.59 20.87 -4.76
C ALA A 255 1.09 22.33 -4.75
N VAL A 256 1.02 22.92 -3.54
CA VAL A 256 0.59 24.32 -3.34
C VAL A 256 1.75 25.31 -3.48
N ASP A 257 2.94 24.97 -2.99
CA ASP A 257 4.09 25.91 -2.90
C ASP A 257 4.95 25.97 -4.19
N ASP A 258 5.01 24.89 -4.96
CA ASP A 258 5.63 24.84 -6.31
C ASP A 258 4.64 24.19 -7.29
N PRO A 259 3.60 24.93 -7.72
CA PRO A 259 2.50 24.37 -8.50
C PRO A 259 3.01 23.75 -9.80
N ALA A 260 2.61 22.51 -10.05
CA ALA A 260 3.00 21.78 -11.24
C ALA A 260 2.47 22.49 -12.52
N PRO A 261 3.21 22.42 -13.64
CA PRO A 261 2.76 22.96 -14.91
C PRO A 261 1.42 22.36 -15.34
N ASP A 262 0.69 23.09 -16.20
CA ASP A 262 -0.62 22.67 -16.66
C ASP A 262 -0.55 21.28 -17.33
N GLY A 263 -1.51 20.41 -17.03
CA GLY A 263 -1.47 18.97 -17.35
C GLY A 263 -1.53 18.66 -18.86
N ALA A 264 -1.55 19.68 -19.71
CA ALA A 264 -1.52 19.58 -21.16
C ALA A 264 -0.14 19.15 -21.70
N ASP A 265 0.92 19.27 -20.91
CA ASP A 265 2.28 18.85 -21.25
C ASP A 265 2.86 17.84 -20.23
N PRO A 266 2.73 16.53 -20.50
CA PRO A 266 3.28 15.47 -19.66
C PRO A 266 4.81 15.49 -19.53
N ALA A 267 5.53 16.04 -20.52
CA ALA A 267 6.99 16.16 -20.47
C ALA A 267 7.41 17.27 -19.50
N ALA A 268 6.65 18.37 -19.46
CA ALA A 268 6.84 19.43 -18.46
C ALA A 268 6.57 18.91 -17.03
N LEU A 269 5.52 18.07 -16.85
CA LEU A 269 5.25 17.41 -15.57
C LEU A 269 6.38 16.47 -15.14
N ALA A 270 6.93 15.68 -16.07
CA ALA A 270 8.08 14.82 -15.80
C ALA A 270 9.33 15.63 -15.40
N THR A 271 9.58 16.75 -16.08
CA THR A 271 10.68 17.67 -15.75
C THR A 271 10.49 18.28 -14.35
N TRP A 272 9.26 18.69 -14.03
CA TRP A 272 8.89 19.23 -12.72
C TRP A 272 9.08 18.20 -11.60
N LEU A 273 8.66 16.94 -11.83
CA LEU A 273 8.87 15.84 -10.90
C LEU A 273 10.36 15.56 -10.68
N ALA A 274 11.17 15.57 -11.74
CA ALA A 274 12.60 15.35 -11.64
C ALA A 274 13.25 16.36 -10.68
N ARG A 275 12.88 17.64 -10.76
CA ARG A 275 13.36 18.64 -9.78
C ARG A 275 12.88 18.35 -8.36
N HIS A 276 11.62 17.95 -8.20
CA HIS A 276 11.03 17.64 -6.89
C HIS A 276 11.68 16.46 -6.17
N LEU A 277 12.26 15.54 -6.94
CA LEU A 277 12.98 14.37 -6.45
C LEU A 277 14.50 14.57 -6.40
N ASP A 278 14.99 15.79 -6.64
CA ASP A 278 16.42 16.06 -6.83
C ASP A 278 17.08 15.11 -7.85
N GLY A 279 16.33 14.77 -8.90
CA GLY A 279 16.66 13.82 -9.95
C GLY A 279 17.10 14.45 -11.26
N GLU A 280 17.29 13.60 -12.26
CA GLU A 280 17.57 13.95 -13.64
C GLU A 280 16.38 13.61 -14.53
N TYR A 281 16.14 14.41 -15.57
CA TYR A 281 15.09 14.16 -16.55
C TYR A 281 15.67 13.61 -17.84
N ALA A 282 15.04 12.59 -18.44
CA ALA A 282 15.39 12.07 -19.75
C ALA A 282 14.15 11.62 -20.54
N THR A 283 14.29 11.58 -21.87
CA THR A 283 13.27 11.06 -22.81
C THR A 283 13.66 9.73 -23.44
N ALA A 284 14.88 9.25 -23.15
CA ALA A 284 15.40 7.96 -23.58
C ALA A 284 16.31 7.41 -22.49
N LEU A 285 16.46 6.09 -22.43
CA LEU A 285 17.43 5.46 -21.55
C LEU A 285 18.85 5.87 -21.97
N PRO A 286 19.72 6.26 -21.02
CA PRO A 286 21.13 6.45 -21.32
C PRO A 286 21.74 5.13 -21.81
N ALA A 287 22.66 5.23 -22.77
CA ALA A 287 23.43 4.06 -23.21
C ALA A 287 24.22 3.50 -22.01
N ALA A 288 24.22 2.17 -21.88
CA ALA A 288 24.94 1.44 -20.83
C ALA A 288 26.46 1.65 -20.92
#